data_AF-A0A1U7CTZ6-F1
#
_entry.id   AF-A0A1U7CTZ6-F1
#
_cell.length_a   1.000
_cell.length_b   1.000
_cell.length_c   1.000
_cell.angle_alpha   90.00
_cell.angle_beta   90.00
_cell.angle_gamma   90.00
#
_symmetry.space_group_name_H-M   'P 1'
#
loop_
_entity.id
_entity.type
_entity.pdbx_description
1 polymer ?
#
loop_
_entity_poly.entity_id
_entity_poly.type
_entity_poly.pdbx_seq_one_letter_code
_entity_poly.pdbx_strand_id
1 'polypeptide(L)'
;MRTFIPTAVLCVCMLGYQAARSQQATAPKADTAAQVAASTYEHLATAIIAIEATEDELVKSVLIGYHSAAQGHLKAAARDAQGRVGHLEASAAEVTNIGNEGDKRIQAVRQRLAKAGHTHNTDVETKSDYLFVTNKEKKGLLDLASKIGRAGANATVGELDELGAELARRFEAAIAPE
;
A
#
# COMPACT_ATOMS: atom_id res chain seq x y z
N MET A 1 51.87 77.11 -13.67
CA MET A 1 52.50 75.84 -14.10
C MET A 1 52.31 74.81 -12.99
N ARG A 2 51.86 73.59 -13.35
CA ARG A 2 52.06 72.29 -12.63
C ARG A 2 51.31 72.07 -11.31
N THR A 3 50.69 70.93 -10.97
CA THR A 3 50.25 69.68 -11.64
C THR A 3 49.38 68.91 -10.63
N PHE A 4 48.45 68.11 -11.13
CA PHE A 4 47.52 67.21 -10.43
C PHE A 4 48.21 65.94 -9.83
N ILE A 5 47.76 65.50 -8.64
CA ILE A 5 47.35 64.12 -8.17
C ILE A 5 48.36 62.95 -8.40
N PRO A 6 48.68 62.05 -7.41
CA PRO A 6 47.69 61.11 -6.86
C PRO A 6 47.90 60.57 -5.41
N THR A 7 46.94 60.87 -4.54
CA THR A 7 46.64 60.14 -3.29
C THR A 7 45.76 58.90 -3.51
N ALA A 8 45.47 58.51 -4.76
CA ALA A 8 44.48 57.48 -5.09
C ALA A 8 45.03 56.03 -5.13
N VAL A 9 46.34 55.79 -4.95
CA VAL A 9 46.93 54.47 -5.18
C VAL A 9 46.93 53.57 -3.94
N LEU A 10 46.83 54.12 -2.73
CA LEU A 10 46.94 53.29 -1.51
C LEU A 10 45.65 52.55 -1.12
N CYS A 11 44.47 53.07 -1.49
CA CYS A 11 43.18 52.45 -1.12
C CYS A 11 42.80 51.25 -2.01
N VAL A 12 43.44 51.06 -3.17
CA VAL A 12 43.11 49.97 -4.10
C VAL A 12 43.74 48.64 -3.66
N CYS A 13 44.86 48.66 -2.94
CA CYS A 13 45.56 47.43 -2.56
C CYS A 13 44.92 46.66 -1.40
N MET A 14 44.19 47.31 -0.48
CA MET A 14 43.51 46.62 0.63
C MET A 14 42.12 46.07 0.27
N LEU A 15 41.42 46.66 -0.70
CA LEU A 15 40.15 46.13 -1.19
C LEU A 15 40.35 44.88 -2.08
N GLY A 16 41.50 44.75 -2.74
CA GLY A 16 41.84 43.54 -3.52
C GLY A 16 42.10 42.29 -2.66
N TYR A 17 42.62 42.46 -1.44
CA TYR A 17 42.96 41.31 -0.57
C TYR A 17 41.74 40.67 0.10
N GLN A 18 40.66 41.43 0.33
CA GLN A 18 39.40 40.89 0.84
C GLN A 18 38.52 40.27 -0.26
N ALA A 19 38.56 40.81 -1.49
CA ALA A 19 37.82 40.25 -2.62
C ALA A 19 38.40 38.91 -3.13
N ALA A 20 39.71 38.66 -2.91
CA ALA A 20 40.33 37.40 -3.32
C ALA A 20 39.99 36.20 -2.40
N ARG A 21 39.48 36.43 -1.19
CA ARG A 21 39.06 35.35 -0.27
C ARG A 21 37.58 34.96 -0.41
N SER A 22 36.74 35.82 -0.98
CA SER A 22 35.31 35.53 -1.21
C SER A 22 35.04 34.80 -2.54
N GLN A 23 36.06 34.62 -3.38
CA GLN A 23 36.02 33.80 -4.59
C GLN A 23 36.95 32.59 -4.49
N GLN A 24 37.02 31.96 -3.32
CA GLN A 24 37.28 30.53 -3.32
C GLN A 24 36.03 29.89 -3.87
N ALA A 25 35.94 29.83 -5.22
CA ALA A 25 34.98 29.01 -5.90
C ALA A 25 35.14 27.61 -5.30
N THR A 26 34.18 27.22 -4.47
CA THR A 26 33.91 25.81 -4.21
C THR A 26 33.75 25.23 -5.61
N ALA A 27 34.81 24.61 -6.12
CA ALA A 27 34.71 23.82 -7.33
C ALA A 27 33.45 22.97 -7.14
N PRO A 28 32.49 22.98 -8.08
CA PRO A 28 31.33 22.10 -7.96
C PRO A 28 31.92 20.73 -7.74
N LYS A 29 31.66 20.15 -6.56
CA LYS A 29 32.16 18.83 -6.21
C LYS A 29 31.56 17.94 -7.28
N ALA A 30 32.35 17.61 -8.31
CA ALA A 30 31.87 16.84 -9.43
C ALA A 30 31.50 15.50 -8.81
N ASP A 31 30.19 15.26 -8.66
CA ASP A 31 29.71 13.99 -8.14
C ASP A 31 30.34 12.93 -9.01
N THR A 32 31.15 12.07 -8.38
CA THR A 32 31.82 11.00 -9.11
C THR A 32 30.76 10.16 -9.81
N ALA A 33 31.07 9.53 -10.94
CA ALA A 33 30.12 8.67 -11.63
C ALA A 33 29.52 7.60 -10.68
N ALA A 34 30.30 7.16 -9.68
CA ALA A 34 29.85 6.28 -8.61
C ALA A 34 28.77 6.91 -7.70
N GLN A 35 28.91 8.19 -7.36
CA GLN A 35 27.95 8.92 -6.52
C GLN A 35 26.63 9.20 -7.26
N VAL A 36 26.70 9.50 -8.57
CA VAL A 36 25.51 9.63 -9.43
C VAL A 36 24.81 8.28 -9.61
N ALA A 37 25.56 7.20 -9.79
CA ALA A 37 25.00 5.86 -9.87
C ALA A 37 24.32 5.46 -8.55
N ALA A 38 24.97 5.70 -7.41
CA ALA A 38 24.42 5.41 -6.08
C ALA A 38 23.11 6.19 -5.82
N SER A 39 23.07 7.49 -6.12
CA SER A 39 21.85 8.28 -5.95
C SER A 39 20.73 7.85 -6.88
N THR A 40 21.05 7.36 -8.08
CA THR A 40 20.06 6.79 -9.00
C THR A 40 19.47 5.49 -8.46
N TYR A 41 20.31 4.59 -7.90
CA TYR A 41 19.84 3.38 -7.23
C TYR A 41 19.00 3.70 -5.99
N GLU A 42 19.39 4.70 -5.21
CA GLU A 42 18.64 5.14 -4.02
C GLU A 42 17.24 5.65 -4.41
N HIS A 43 17.13 6.45 -5.48
CA HIS A 43 15.83 6.89 -6.00
C HIS A 43 14.98 5.71 -6.49
N LEU A 44 15.58 4.75 -7.18
CA LEU A 44 14.88 3.54 -7.62
C LEU A 44 14.37 2.73 -6.42
N ALA A 45 15.21 2.51 -5.40
CA ALA A 45 14.84 1.80 -4.18
C ALA A 45 13.70 2.50 -3.44
N THR A 46 13.79 3.82 -3.29
CA THR A 46 12.73 4.64 -2.67
C THR A 46 11.41 4.51 -3.41
N ALA A 47 11.45 4.54 -4.75
CA ALA A 47 10.25 4.39 -5.57
C ALA A 47 9.61 3.00 -5.42
N ILE A 48 10.42 1.93 -5.37
CA ILE A 48 9.93 0.56 -5.15
C ILE A 48 9.25 0.45 -3.78
N ILE A 49 9.90 0.89 -2.71
CA ILE A 49 9.35 0.86 -1.35
C ILE A 49 8.01 1.63 -1.27
N ALA A 50 7.93 2.80 -1.92
CA ALA A 50 6.70 3.59 -1.96
C ALA A 50 5.57 2.89 -2.74
N ILE A 51 5.90 2.17 -3.81
CA ILE A 51 4.94 1.39 -4.59
C ILE A 51 4.43 0.20 -3.77
N GLU A 52 5.31 -0.51 -3.06
CA GLU A 52 4.93 -1.62 -2.17
C GLU A 52 3.95 -1.16 -1.08
N ALA A 53 4.27 -0.06 -0.39
CA ALA A 53 3.36 0.53 0.60
C ALA A 53 2.01 0.95 -0.01
N THR A 54 2.00 1.40 -1.27
CA THR A 54 0.76 1.74 -1.99
C THR A 54 -0.04 0.48 -2.34
N GLU A 55 0.62 -0.62 -2.68
CA GLU A 55 -0.04 -1.90 -2.95
C GLU A 55 -0.75 -2.43 -1.69
N ASP A 56 -0.11 -2.35 -0.52
CA ASP A 56 -0.72 -2.77 0.75
C ASP A 56 -2.01 -1.99 1.04
N GLU A 57 -1.98 -0.67 0.89
CA GLU A 57 -3.17 0.18 1.11
C GLU A 57 -4.26 -0.08 0.06
N LEU A 58 -3.88 -0.38 -1.19
CA LEU A 58 -4.82 -0.78 -2.24
C LEU A 58 -5.52 -2.09 -1.86
N VAL A 59 -4.77 -3.11 -1.43
CA VAL A 59 -5.33 -4.39 -1.01
C VAL A 59 -6.28 -4.19 0.17
N LYS A 60 -5.87 -3.47 1.22
CA LYS A 60 -6.74 -3.13 2.35
C LYS A 60 -8.04 -2.46 1.89
N SER A 61 -7.95 -1.47 1.01
CA SER A 61 -9.13 -0.75 0.47
C SER A 61 -10.10 -1.69 -0.25
N VAL A 62 -9.58 -2.62 -1.07
CA VAL A 62 -10.37 -3.65 -1.74
C VAL A 62 -11.08 -4.55 -0.73
N LEU A 63 -10.36 -5.03 0.31
CA LEU A 63 -10.92 -5.88 1.35
C LEU A 63 -12.02 -5.16 2.14
N ILE A 64 -11.84 -3.87 2.46
CA ILE A 64 -12.85 -3.01 3.09
C ILE A 64 -14.10 -2.91 2.20
N GLY A 65 -13.93 -2.82 0.89
CA GLY A 65 -15.03 -2.83 -0.09
C GLY A 65 -15.87 -4.11 0.01
N TYR A 66 -15.22 -5.27 -0.01
CA TYR A 66 -15.89 -6.56 0.14
C TYR A 66 -16.57 -6.73 1.51
N HIS A 67 -15.92 -6.30 2.58
CA HIS A 67 -16.51 -6.30 3.93
C HIS A 67 -17.79 -5.43 3.98
N SER A 68 -17.73 -4.23 3.42
CA SER A 68 -18.88 -3.32 3.37
C SER A 68 -20.04 -3.90 2.57
N ALA A 69 -19.76 -4.54 1.43
CA ALA A 69 -20.76 -5.22 0.61
C ALA A 69 -21.39 -6.42 1.36
N ALA A 70 -20.57 -7.27 1.98
CA ALA A 70 -21.02 -8.41 2.77
C ALA A 70 -21.95 -7.99 3.93
N GLN A 71 -21.59 -6.93 4.65
CA GLN A 71 -22.42 -6.32 5.70
C GLN A 71 -23.73 -5.75 5.15
N GLY A 72 -23.67 -5.09 3.98
CA GLY A 72 -24.85 -4.60 3.27
C GLY A 72 -25.83 -5.72 2.94
N HIS A 73 -25.33 -6.85 2.44
CA HIS A 73 -26.14 -8.03 2.13
C HIS A 73 -26.74 -8.68 3.38
N LEU A 74 -26.02 -8.79 4.50
CA LEU A 74 -26.61 -9.29 5.75
C LEU A 74 -27.75 -8.40 6.24
N LYS A 75 -27.59 -7.07 6.17
CA LYS A 75 -28.65 -6.10 6.49
C LYS A 75 -29.85 -6.20 5.54
N ALA A 76 -29.61 -6.46 4.26
CA ALA A 76 -30.67 -6.69 3.29
C ALA A 76 -31.44 -7.99 3.58
N ALA A 77 -30.72 -9.08 3.88
CA ALA A 77 -31.30 -10.37 4.27
C ALA A 77 -32.24 -10.27 5.50
N ALA A 78 -31.94 -9.37 6.44
CA ALA A 78 -32.79 -9.11 7.60
C ALA A 78 -34.11 -8.37 7.25
N ARG A 79 -34.10 -7.57 6.18
CA ARG A 79 -35.23 -6.71 5.77
C ARG A 79 -36.09 -7.35 4.68
N ASP A 80 -35.52 -8.25 3.89
CA ASP A 80 -36.14 -8.88 2.74
C ASP A 80 -36.22 -10.39 2.96
N ALA A 81 -37.32 -10.84 3.55
CA ALA A 81 -37.54 -12.26 3.81
C ALA A 81 -37.67 -13.09 2.53
N GLN A 82 -38.18 -12.51 1.44
CA GLN A 82 -38.40 -13.21 0.16
C GLN A 82 -37.09 -13.41 -0.59
N GLY A 83 -36.22 -12.40 -0.62
CA GLY A 83 -34.89 -12.44 -1.24
C GLY A 83 -33.76 -12.89 -0.30
N ARG A 84 -34.07 -13.26 0.95
CA ARG A 84 -33.08 -13.55 2.00
C ARG A 84 -31.96 -14.48 1.54
N VAL A 85 -32.31 -15.60 0.93
CA VAL A 85 -31.33 -16.61 0.49
C VAL A 85 -30.34 -16.01 -0.51
N GLY A 86 -30.83 -15.24 -1.49
CA GLY A 86 -29.97 -14.57 -2.46
C GLY A 86 -29.03 -13.54 -1.81
N HIS A 87 -29.52 -12.78 -0.82
CA HIS A 87 -28.66 -11.87 -0.06
C HIS A 87 -27.61 -12.61 0.77
N LEU A 88 -27.96 -13.75 1.38
CA LEU A 88 -27.00 -14.56 2.14
C LEU A 88 -25.93 -15.18 1.24
N GLU A 89 -26.32 -15.67 0.06
CA GLU A 89 -25.38 -16.16 -0.95
C GLU A 89 -24.43 -15.06 -1.43
N ALA A 90 -24.95 -13.86 -1.69
CA ALA A 90 -24.15 -12.70 -2.06
C ALA A 90 -23.18 -12.31 -0.93
N SER A 91 -23.65 -12.25 0.32
CA SER A 91 -22.80 -12.00 1.48
C SER A 91 -21.68 -13.05 1.61
N ALA A 92 -22.02 -14.33 1.51
CA ALA A 92 -21.04 -15.41 1.58
C ALA A 92 -20.00 -15.35 0.45
N ALA A 93 -20.41 -14.94 -0.76
CA ALA A 93 -19.48 -14.72 -1.87
C ALA A 93 -18.49 -13.59 -1.56
N GLU A 94 -18.95 -12.47 -0.99
CA GLU A 94 -18.05 -11.38 -0.62
C GLU A 94 -17.12 -11.75 0.54
N VAL A 95 -17.58 -12.48 1.55
CA VAL A 95 -16.70 -13.01 2.61
C VAL A 95 -15.66 -13.98 2.03
N THR A 96 -16.03 -14.78 1.04
CA THR A 96 -15.11 -15.65 0.30
C THR A 96 -14.08 -14.83 -0.48
N ASN A 97 -14.48 -13.69 -1.06
CA ASN A 97 -13.56 -12.77 -1.73
C ASN A 97 -12.57 -12.17 -0.72
N ILE A 98 -13.00 -11.79 0.49
CA ILE A 98 -12.07 -11.33 1.54
C ILE A 98 -11.02 -12.40 1.84
N GLY A 99 -11.45 -13.65 2.11
CA GLY A 99 -10.53 -14.74 2.43
C GLY A 99 -9.60 -15.15 1.28
N ASN A 100 -9.92 -14.79 0.04
CA ASN A 100 -9.07 -15.03 -1.12
C ASN A 100 -8.34 -13.77 -1.62
N GLU A 101 -8.42 -12.67 -0.87
CA GLU A 101 -7.85 -11.37 -1.24
C GLU A 101 -8.33 -10.83 -2.59
N GLY A 102 -9.60 -11.10 -2.88
CA GLY A 102 -10.32 -10.64 -4.05
C GLY A 102 -10.76 -11.74 -4.99
N ASP A 103 -11.48 -11.29 -6.02
CA ASP A 103 -11.97 -12.17 -7.07
C ASP A 103 -10.83 -12.70 -7.97
N LYS A 104 -11.17 -13.60 -8.90
CA LYS A 104 -10.20 -14.17 -9.83
C LYS A 104 -9.44 -13.12 -10.67
N ARG A 105 -10.03 -11.95 -10.94
CA ARG A 105 -9.39 -10.89 -11.73
C ARG A 105 -8.33 -10.20 -10.90
N ILE A 106 -8.64 -9.88 -9.65
CA ILE A 106 -7.69 -9.29 -8.70
C ILE A 106 -6.53 -10.25 -8.46
N GLN A 107 -6.81 -11.53 -8.23
CA GLN A 107 -5.77 -12.56 -8.09
C GLN A 107 -4.85 -12.65 -9.33
N ALA A 108 -5.41 -12.55 -10.53
CA ALA A 108 -4.61 -12.56 -11.77
C ALA A 108 -3.72 -11.31 -11.91
N VAL A 109 -4.18 -10.14 -11.46
CA VAL A 109 -3.37 -8.91 -11.42
C VAL A 109 -2.22 -9.08 -10.42
N ARG A 110 -2.49 -9.52 -9.19
CA ARG A 110 -1.44 -9.77 -8.19
C ARG A 110 -0.40 -10.79 -8.65
N GLN A 111 -0.84 -11.88 -9.26
CA GLN A 111 0.07 -12.88 -9.82
C GLN A 111 0.99 -12.30 -10.91
N ARG A 112 0.49 -11.37 -11.73
CA ARG A 112 1.31 -10.66 -12.72
C ARG A 112 2.31 -9.71 -12.07
N LEU A 113 1.90 -8.99 -11.03
CA LEU A 113 2.78 -8.09 -10.27
C LEU A 113 3.91 -8.86 -9.60
N ALA A 114 3.60 -9.93 -8.87
CA ALA A 114 4.58 -10.82 -8.24
C ALA A 114 5.58 -11.39 -9.27
N LYS A 115 5.08 -11.88 -10.42
CA LYS A 115 5.94 -12.40 -11.48
C LYS A 115 6.85 -11.32 -12.10
N ALA A 116 6.39 -10.08 -12.21
CA ALA A 116 7.20 -8.99 -12.75
C ALA A 116 8.40 -8.67 -11.83
N GLY A 117 8.18 -8.70 -10.51
CA GLY A 117 9.25 -8.52 -9.51
C GLY A 117 10.31 -9.62 -9.53
N HIS A 118 9.94 -10.87 -9.85
CA HIS A 118 10.85 -12.03 -9.83
C HIS A 118 11.78 -12.17 -11.04
N THR A 119 11.74 -11.25 -12.02
CA THR A 119 12.54 -11.42 -13.25
C THR A 119 14.03 -11.15 -13.07
N HIS A 120 14.47 -10.64 -11.92
CA HIS A 120 15.89 -10.49 -11.58
C HIS A 120 16.19 -10.99 -10.15
N ASN A 121 16.55 -12.28 -10.07
CA ASN A 121 17.40 -12.86 -9.04
C ASN A 121 16.86 -12.94 -7.59
N THR A 122 15.95 -13.89 -7.31
CA THR A 122 15.81 -14.46 -5.95
C THR A 122 15.41 -15.94 -5.98
N ASP A 123 16.14 -16.73 -5.19
CA ASP A 123 15.81 -18.08 -4.78
C ASP A 123 14.53 -18.08 -3.93
N VAL A 124 13.58 -18.94 -4.31
CA VAL A 124 12.53 -19.56 -3.49
C VAL A 124 11.87 -18.70 -2.40
N GLU A 125 11.10 -17.68 -2.79
CA GLU A 125 10.10 -17.11 -1.89
C GLU A 125 8.81 -17.95 -1.92
N THR A 126 8.41 -18.38 -0.74
CA THR A 126 7.16 -19.10 -0.52
C THR A 126 5.99 -18.16 -0.76
N LYS A 127 4.97 -18.62 -1.50
CA LYS A 127 3.73 -17.88 -1.83
C LYS A 127 3.03 -17.20 -0.63
N SER A 128 3.44 -17.50 0.61
CA SER A 128 2.97 -16.92 1.86
C SER A 128 3.35 -15.46 2.05
N ASP A 129 4.50 -15.03 1.54
CA ASP A 129 5.09 -13.72 1.90
C ASP A 129 4.33 -12.56 1.22
N TYR A 130 3.42 -12.91 0.32
CA TYR A 130 2.55 -12.01 -0.43
C TYR A 130 1.07 -12.18 -0.04
N LEU A 131 0.74 -12.95 1.00
CA LEU A 131 -0.63 -13.07 1.48
C LEU A 131 -0.86 -12.00 2.56
N PHE A 132 -1.75 -11.06 2.26
CA PHE A 132 -2.22 -10.09 3.25
C PHE A 132 -3.08 -10.77 4.32
N VAL A 133 -3.84 -11.79 3.92
CA VAL A 133 -4.66 -12.62 4.81
C VAL A 133 -3.95 -13.94 5.07
N THR A 134 -3.45 -14.06 6.29
CA THR A 134 -2.91 -15.30 6.86
C THR A 134 -3.80 -16.53 6.59
N ASN A 135 -3.19 -17.71 6.44
CA ASN A 135 -3.91 -18.97 6.22
C ASN A 135 -4.95 -19.28 7.32
N LYS A 136 -4.65 -18.92 8.57
CA LYS A 136 -5.55 -19.13 9.72
C LYS A 136 -6.78 -18.23 9.60
N GLU A 137 -6.56 -16.95 9.30
CA GLU A 137 -7.59 -15.93 9.15
C GLU A 137 -8.45 -16.22 7.91
N LYS A 138 -7.82 -16.61 6.80
CA LYS A 138 -8.48 -17.13 5.60
C LYS A 138 -9.42 -18.29 5.93
N LYS A 139 -8.95 -19.30 6.65
CA LYS A 139 -9.80 -20.43 7.06
C LYS A 139 -11.00 -19.95 7.87
N GLY A 140 -10.79 -19.05 8.83
CA GLY A 140 -11.87 -18.47 9.64
C GLY A 140 -12.93 -17.75 8.80
N LEU A 141 -12.51 -17.00 7.77
CA LEU A 141 -13.41 -16.33 6.83
C LEU A 141 -14.19 -17.32 5.96
N LEU A 142 -13.54 -18.38 5.44
CA LEU A 142 -14.21 -19.39 4.61
C LEU A 142 -15.20 -20.26 5.41
N ASP A 143 -14.86 -20.57 6.66
CA ASP A 143 -15.76 -21.25 7.58
C ASP A 143 -16.99 -20.36 7.88
N LEU A 144 -16.79 -19.05 8.06
CA LEU A 144 -17.89 -18.08 8.23
C LEU A 144 -18.74 -17.93 6.97
N ALA A 145 -18.14 -17.82 5.78
CA ALA A 145 -18.87 -17.78 4.51
C ALA A 145 -19.78 -19.01 4.35
N SER A 146 -19.26 -20.19 4.70
CA SER A 146 -20.04 -21.43 4.72
C SER A 146 -21.19 -21.39 5.73
N LYS A 147 -20.98 -20.79 6.91
CA LYS A 147 -22.02 -20.60 7.93
C LYS A 147 -23.12 -19.64 7.45
N ILE A 148 -22.74 -18.51 6.83
CA ILE A 148 -23.68 -17.53 6.25
C ILE A 148 -24.54 -18.19 5.16
N GLY A 149 -23.92 -18.93 4.23
CA GLY A 149 -24.64 -19.62 3.16
C GLY A 149 -25.61 -20.70 3.67
N ARG A 150 -25.35 -21.28 4.86
CA ARG A 150 -26.21 -22.29 5.49
C ARG A 150 -27.32 -21.73 6.38
N ALA A 151 -27.27 -20.44 6.74
CA ALA A 151 -28.30 -19.82 7.59
C ALA A 151 -29.69 -19.86 6.92
N GLY A 152 -29.73 -19.80 5.59
CA GLY A 152 -30.92 -20.10 4.79
C GLY A 152 -32.10 -19.15 5.01
N ALA A 153 -33.27 -19.56 4.52
CA ALA A 153 -34.47 -18.72 4.47
C ALA A 153 -35.06 -18.38 5.86
N ASN A 154 -34.83 -19.23 6.86
CA ASN A 154 -35.44 -19.13 8.18
C ASN A 154 -34.57 -18.40 9.21
N ALA A 155 -33.40 -17.89 8.82
CA ALA A 155 -32.52 -17.16 9.71
C ALA A 155 -33.30 -16.02 10.40
N THR A 156 -33.14 -15.89 11.70
CA THR A 156 -33.73 -14.79 12.48
C THR A 156 -32.88 -13.52 12.33
N VAL A 157 -33.46 -12.36 12.61
CA VAL A 157 -32.70 -11.09 12.60
C VAL A 157 -31.53 -11.15 13.58
N GLY A 158 -31.73 -11.75 14.77
CA GLY A 158 -30.66 -11.92 15.76
C GLY A 158 -29.50 -12.78 15.24
N GLU A 159 -29.78 -13.91 14.57
CA GLU A 159 -28.73 -14.72 13.95
C GLU A 159 -27.97 -13.96 12.86
N LEU A 160 -28.65 -13.12 12.08
CA LEU A 160 -27.99 -12.28 11.06
C LEU A 160 -27.10 -11.20 11.67
N ASP A 161 -27.53 -10.58 12.76
CA ASP A 161 -26.74 -9.60 13.50
C ASP A 161 -25.49 -10.27 14.12
N GLU A 162 -25.63 -11.48 14.66
CA GLU A 162 -24.50 -12.28 15.16
C GLU A 162 -23.49 -12.63 14.05
N LEU A 163 -23.98 -13.02 12.88
CA LEU A 163 -23.13 -13.27 11.70
C LEU A 163 -22.41 -11.99 11.26
N GLY A 164 -23.09 -10.84 11.29
CA GLY A 164 -22.50 -9.54 10.99
C GLY A 164 -21.40 -9.14 11.99
N ALA A 165 -21.63 -9.38 13.29
CA ALA A 165 -20.64 -9.13 14.34
C ALA A 165 -19.45 -10.11 14.25
N GLU A 166 -19.69 -11.37 13.92
CA GLU A 166 -18.62 -12.34 13.67
C GLU A 166 -17.78 -11.95 12.45
N LEU A 167 -18.42 -11.52 11.36
CA LEU A 167 -17.74 -11.01 10.18
C LEU A 167 -16.83 -9.83 10.50
N ALA A 168 -17.33 -8.82 11.23
CA ALA A 168 -16.52 -7.67 11.61
C ALA A 168 -15.27 -8.08 12.40
N ARG A 169 -15.41 -8.98 13.40
CA ARG A 169 -14.26 -9.48 14.18
C ARG A 169 -13.25 -10.24 13.33
N ARG A 170 -13.73 -11.10 12.42
CA ARG A 170 -12.86 -11.88 11.51
C ARG A 170 -12.14 -10.97 10.53
N PHE A 171 -12.83 -9.94 10.03
CA PHE A 171 -12.26 -8.96 9.13
C PHE A 171 -11.15 -8.16 9.79
N GLU A 172 -11.38 -7.60 10.98
CA GLU A 172 -10.35 -6.87 11.74
C GLU A 172 -9.11 -7.73 12.00
N ALA A 173 -9.30 -9.00 12.37
CA ALA A 173 -8.19 -9.93 12.55
C ALA A 173 -7.44 -10.22 11.23
N ALA A 174 -8.14 -10.24 10.10
CA ALA A 174 -7.55 -10.50 8.79
C ALA A 174 -6.78 -9.31 8.20
N ILE A 175 -7.00 -8.08 8.69
CA ILE A 175 -6.31 -6.88 8.22
C ILE A 175 -5.36 -6.27 9.25
N ALA A 176 -5.25 -6.89 10.42
CA ALA A 176 -4.33 -6.46 11.46
C ALA A 176 -2.88 -6.65 10.98
N PRO A 177 -1.98 -5.69 11.25
CA PRO A 177 -0.56 -5.88 11.00
C PRO A 177 -0.04 -7.04 11.87
N GLU A 178 0.84 -7.88 11.30
CA GLU A 178 1.56 -8.93 12.04
C GLU A 178 2.52 -8.35 13.09
#